data_AF-A0A9P1DT14-F1
#
_entry.id   AF-A0A9P1DT14-F1
#
_cell.length_a   1.000
_cell.length_b   1.000
_cell.length_c   1.000
_cell.angle_alpha   90.00
_cell.angle_beta   90.00
_cell.angle_gamma   90.00
#
_symmetry.space_group_name_H-M   'P 1'
#
loop_
_entity.id
_entity.type
_entity.pdbx_description
1 polymer ?
#
loop_
_entity_poly.entity_id
_entity_poly.type
_entity_poly.pdbx_seq_one_letter_code
_entity_poly.pdbx_strand_id
1 'polypeptide(L)'
;MADDEDAPRSRSYSRMNSGASGSMGLGAGAADLKQRMVKLDGEFKGLRAQVTQIWRLLDANGVKVPKDDAEMRNALQEERRLRLQETQGLREEMQRQKQEMRKQQQELQQFAKELQRHAKELHLQSKLGLDHTRHATTVQAVSDDLFQFKRQIYDSGVLLPKLPEVEEAPEPPVGALDLGEDVYSARLFIRLGFMKANKDARKILLSEGAPALEYSTDEEFSFGEDQEELVLGLQPIEMRKGDPGYWQITTGWFLVVLFTQFLQFVALCNLLGYAISQGDSCLTKELSGTKWWMLHLSKAAGMLAVGALMAGRIMDTVNFLMVEVLIEKGTSIEALFFAVFRLVEIVMIIFCNLAIFITSKTPDGVWLSITAITFVADLPESVVAMGKSGVLGHHICKQITEMQFTICLGAEYPWWFKPVRYITHVIMFGTIGAGACYAFIVPMQICPEDFEKPHNIFLEWFQ
;
A
#
# COMPACT_ATOMS: atom_id res chain seq x y z
N MET A 1 34.60 52.34 5.55
CA MET A 1 33.96 52.15 6.86
C MET A 1 33.65 50.66 6.95
N ALA A 2 34.68 49.87 7.20
CA ALA A 2 35.26 49.55 8.51
C ALA A 2 34.70 48.19 8.92
N ASP A 3 35.62 47.23 8.89
CA ASP A 3 35.50 45.82 9.22
C ASP A 3 35.03 45.61 10.67
N ASP A 4 34.47 44.43 10.96
CA ASP A 4 35.04 43.59 12.01
C ASP A 4 34.46 42.17 11.99
N GLU A 5 35.40 41.23 11.92
CA GLU A 5 35.28 39.82 12.26
C GLU A 5 35.04 39.66 13.77
N ASP A 6 34.35 38.60 14.20
CA ASP A 6 34.80 37.87 15.40
C ASP A 6 34.17 36.46 15.54
N ALA A 7 35.03 35.48 15.22
CA ALA A 7 35.38 34.22 15.89
C ALA A 7 34.39 33.36 16.74
N PRO A 8 34.62 32.03 16.80
CA PRO A 8 33.73 31.03 17.39
C PRO A 8 34.06 30.71 18.87
N ARG A 9 33.02 30.37 19.65
CA ARG A 9 33.15 29.90 21.04
C ARG A 9 33.55 28.43 21.12
N SER A 10 34.80 28.19 21.54
CA SER A 10 35.26 26.93 22.11
C SER A 10 34.80 26.83 23.59
N ARG A 11 34.25 25.69 24.00
CA ARG A 11 34.03 25.36 25.42
C ARG A 11 34.91 24.17 25.81
N SER A 12 35.77 24.46 26.78
CA SER A 12 36.74 23.59 27.39
C SER A 12 36.13 22.77 28.53
N TYR A 13 36.69 21.57 28.71
CA TYR A 13 36.77 20.70 29.88
C TYR A 13 36.12 21.14 31.19
N SER A 14 35.25 20.26 31.72
CA SER A 14 35.01 20.11 33.16
C SER A 14 35.18 18.65 33.56
N ARG A 15 36.34 18.42 34.18
CA ARG A 15 36.75 17.23 34.91
C ARG A 15 35.96 17.22 36.23
N MET A 16 35.15 16.19 36.48
CA MET A 16 34.69 15.89 37.83
C MET A 16 35.01 14.44 38.17
N ASN A 17 35.72 14.34 39.29
CA ASN A 17 36.27 13.15 39.89
C ASN A 17 35.56 13.01 41.24
N SER A 18 34.82 11.92 41.43
CA SER A 18 34.38 11.38 42.72
C SER A 18 34.07 9.91 42.44
N GLY A 19 34.76 8.93 43.02
CA GLY A 19 35.08 8.81 44.44
C GLY A 19 34.07 7.83 45.06
N ALA A 20 34.10 6.57 44.65
CA ALA A 20 33.35 5.49 45.29
C ALA A 20 34.25 4.26 45.43
N SER A 21 35.05 4.28 46.49
CA SER A 21 35.74 3.11 47.03
C SER A 21 34.74 2.26 47.80
N GLY A 22 34.14 1.27 47.12
CA GLY A 22 33.39 0.18 47.73
C GLY A 22 34.31 -0.98 48.03
N SER A 23 34.49 -1.31 49.32
CA SER A 23 35.30 -2.42 49.79
C SER A 23 34.78 -3.75 49.25
N MET A 24 35.57 -4.41 48.40
CA MET A 24 35.33 -5.77 47.95
C MET A 24 35.43 -6.75 49.13
N GLY A 25 34.30 -7.38 49.46
CA GLY A 25 34.27 -8.60 50.27
C GLY A 25 34.81 -9.78 49.46
N LEU A 26 35.96 -10.32 49.88
CA LEU A 26 36.65 -11.48 49.30
C LEU A 26 35.92 -12.83 49.46
N GLY A 27 34.59 -12.83 49.62
CA GLY A 27 33.77 -14.04 49.80
C GLY A 27 32.87 -14.40 48.62
N ALA A 28 32.62 -13.49 47.68
CA ALA A 28 31.62 -13.67 46.61
C ALA A 28 32.18 -14.23 45.28
N GLY A 29 33.49 -14.18 45.07
CA GLY A 29 34.11 -14.60 43.80
C GLY A 29 34.12 -16.12 43.54
N ALA A 30 34.16 -16.94 44.60
CA ALA A 30 34.20 -18.40 44.46
C ALA A 30 32.84 -19.01 44.05
N ALA A 31 31.74 -18.35 44.42
CA ALA A 31 30.39 -18.78 44.03
C ALA A 31 30.09 -18.45 42.56
N ASP A 32 30.48 -17.26 42.09
CA ASP A 32 30.31 -16.85 40.69
C ASP A 32 31.14 -17.72 39.72
N LEU A 33 32.35 -18.12 40.12
CA LEU A 33 33.22 -18.96 39.29
C LEU A 33 32.68 -20.39 39.14
N LYS A 34 32.10 -20.97 40.20
CA LYS A 34 31.42 -22.26 40.13
C LYS A 34 30.19 -22.21 39.22
N GLN A 35 29.41 -21.14 39.31
CA GLN A 35 28.21 -20.99 38.47
C GLN A 35 28.56 -20.83 36.99
N ARG A 36 29.65 -20.13 36.66
CA ARG A 36 30.19 -20.05 35.29
C ARG A 36 30.72 -21.38 34.78
N MET A 37 31.42 -22.17 35.61
CA MET A 37 31.89 -23.49 35.22
C MET A 37 30.75 -24.48 34.93
N VAL A 38 29.66 -24.43 35.73
CA VAL A 38 28.47 -25.26 35.48
C VAL A 38 27.77 -24.86 34.18
N LYS A 39 27.70 -23.55 33.89
CA LYS A 39 27.14 -23.05 32.63
C LYS A 39 27.98 -23.50 31.42
N LEU A 40 29.31 -23.38 31.51
CA LEU A 40 30.23 -23.85 30.47
C LEU A 40 30.15 -25.36 30.26
N ASP A 41 30.05 -26.18 31.32
CA ASP A 41 29.89 -27.63 31.18
C ASP A 41 28.56 -28.01 30.48
N GLY A 42 27.50 -27.24 30.73
CA GLY A 42 26.23 -27.36 30.00
C GLY A 42 26.36 -27.04 28.52
N GLU A 43 27.04 -25.95 28.18
CA GLU A 43 27.32 -25.55 26.78
C GLU A 43 28.21 -26.58 26.07
N PHE A 44 29.23 -27.12 26.75
CA PHE A 44 30.09 -28.18 26.20
C PHE A 44 29.33 -29.49 25.95
N LYS A 45 28.39 -29.86 26.83
CA LYS A 45 27.52 -31.02 26.61
C LYS A 45 26.60 -30.82 25.41
N GLY A 46 26.04 -29.61 25.25
CA GLY A 46 25.24 -29.23 24.08
C GLY A 46 26.05 -29.31 22.78
N LEU A 47 27.27 -28.76 22.79
CA LEU A 47 28.19 -28.80 21.64
C LEU A 47 28.56 -30.25 21.28
N ARG A 48 28.82 -31.10 22.28
CA ARG A 48 29.15 -32.52 22.08
C ARG A 48 27.98 -33.29 21.48
N ALA A 49 26.74 -32.96 21.86
CA ALA A 49 25.54 -33.54 21.28
C ALA A 49 25.37 -33.14 19.81
N GLN A 50 25.57 -31.86 19.47
CA GLN A 50 25.52 -31.37 18.09
C GLN A 50 26.60 -32.01 17.21
N VAL A 51 27.84 -32.10 17.69
CA VAL A 51 28.94 -32.78 16.98
C VAL A 51 28.59 -34.25 16.75
N THR A 52 28.02 -34.94 17.75
CA THR A 52 27.59 -36.34 17.61
C THR A 52 26.47 -36.49 16.57
N GLN A 53 25.56 -35.52 16.48
CA GLN A 53 24.47 -35.51 15.50
C GLN A 53 24.99 -35.27 14.07
N ILE A 54 25.96 -34.37 13.90
CA ILE A 54 26.64 -34.12 12.62
C ILE A 54 27.38 -35.39 12.17
N TRP A 55 28.06 -36.09 13.09
CA TRP A 55 28.72 -37.36 12.79
C TRP A 55 27.75 -38.44 12.32
N ARG A 56 26.55 -38.53 12.90
CA ARG A 56 25.52 -39.47 12.44
C ARG A 56 24.97 -39.11 11.06
N LEU A 57 24.81 -37.82 10.75
CA LEU A 57 24.34 -37.37 9.44
C LEU A 57 25.38 -37.61 8.34
N LEU A 58 26.67 -37.41 8.65
CA LEU A 58 27.77 -37.72 7.73
C LEU A 58 27.88 -39.22 7.42
N ASP A 59 27.70 -40.06 8.44
CA ASP A 59 27.70 -41.53 8.29
C ASP A 59 26.47 -42.02 7.50
N ALA A 60 25.29 -41.43 7.75
CA ALA A 60 24.07 -41.72 7.01
C ALA A 60 24.14 -41.35 5.52
N ASN A 61 24.92 -40.32 5.17
CA ASN A 61 25.12 -39.87 3.79
C ASN A 61 26.29 -40.56 3.08
N GLY A 62 26.90 -41.59 3.68
CA GLY A 62 27.99 -42.35 3.07
C GLY A 62 29.30 -41.55 2.90
N VAL A 63 29.45 -40.43 3.60
CA VAL A 63 30.67 -39.62 3.58
C VAL A 63 31.72 -40.34 4.39
N LYS A 64 32.69 -40.97 3.71
CA LYS A 64 33.85 -41.60 4.37
C LYS A 64 34.68 -40.54 5.07
N VAL A 65 34.47 -40.36 6.37
CA VAL A 65 35.31 -39.48 7.18
C VAL A 65 36.69 -40.16 7.34
N PRO A 66 37.79 -39.48 6.96
CA PRO A 66 39.13 -40.03 7.14
C PRO A 66 39.37 -40.36 8.61
N LYS A 67 39.81 -41.60 8.90
CA LYS A 67 40.01 -42.09 10.27
C LYS A 67 41.26 -41.52 10.93
N ASP A 68 42.12 -40.87 10.15
CA ASP A 68 43.40 -40.36 10.60
C ASP A 68 43.39 -38.83 10.65
N ASP A 69 43.75 -38.27 11.81
CA ASP A 69 43.77 -36.81 12.06
C ASP A 69 44.74 -36.07 11.12
N ALA A 70 45.67 -36.78 10.51
CA ALA A 70 46.60 -36.26 9.50
C ALA A 70 45.94 -36.14 8.12
N GLU A 71 45.14 -37.12 7.71
CA GLU A 71 44.42 -37.10 6.43
C GLU A 71 43.34 -36.02 6.41
N MET A 72 42.61 -35.85 7.52
CA MET A 72 41.59 -34.82 7.65
C MET A 72 42.20 -33.40 7.60
N ARG A 73 43.38 -33.19 8.21
CA ARG A 73 44.08 -31.89 8.13
C ARG A 73 44.56 -31.55 6.73
N ASN A 74 45.04 -32.54 5.98
CA ASN A 74 45.47 -32.35 4.60
C ASN A 74 44.29 -32.05 3.66
N ALA A 75 43.19 -32.81 3.78
CA ALA A 75 41.97 -32.56 3.00
C ALA A 75 41.39 -31.16 3.27
N LEU A 76 41.37 -30.73 4.54
CA LEU A 76 40.88 -29.41 4.93
C LEU A 76 41.79 -28.27 4.45
N GLN A 77 43.10 -28.51 4.38
CA GLN A 77 44.06 -27.55 3.78
C GLN A 77 43.88 -27.44 2.26
N GLU A 78 43.63 -28.54 1.58
CA GLU A 78 43.43 -28.58 0.13
C GLU A 78 42.13 -27.89 -0.28
N GLU A 79 41.02 -28.15 0.42
CA GLU A 79 39.74 -27.46 0.21
C GLU A 79 39.86 -25.96 0.49
N ARG A 80 40.55 -25.57 1.56
CA ARG A 80 40.82 -24.15 1.86
C ARG A 80 41.63 -23.49 0.75
N ARG A 81 42.58 -24.19 0.15
CA ARG A 81 43.41 -23.66 -0.95
C ARG A 81 42.57 -23.47 -2.23
N LEU A 82 41.69 -24.42 -2.55
CA LEU A 82 40.78 -24.34 -3.69
C LEU A 82 39.79 -23.17 -3.53
N ARG A 83 39.14 -23.02 -2.38
CA ARG A 83 38.24 -21.88 -2.12
C ARG A 83 38.96 -20.53 -2.17
N LEU A 84 40.19 -20.46 -1.71
CA LEU A 84 41.00 -19.24 -1.82
C LEU A 84 41.31 -18.89 -3.29
N GLN A 85 41.52 -19.90 -4.14
CA GLN A 85 41.78 -19.70 -5.55
C GLN A 85 40.51 -19.26 -6.31
N GLU A 86 39.35 -19.85 -6.00
CA GLU A 86 38.05 -19.44 -6.55
C GLU A 86 37.67 -18.01 -6.14
N THR A 87 37.84 -17.67 -4.86
CA THR A 87 37.55 -16.32 -4.36
C THR A 87 38.49 -15.26 -4.93
N GLN A 88 39.74 -15.61 -5.24
CA GLN A 88 40.66 -14.74 -5.96
C GLN A 88 40.21 -14.53 -7.42
N GLY A 89 39.84 -15.60 -8.12
CA GLY A 89 39.31 -15.51 -9.48
C GLY A 89 38.05 -14.65 -9.59
N LEU A 90 37.08 -14.86 -8.68
CA LEU A 90 35.86 -14.05 -8.62
C LEU A 90 36.15 -12.57 -8.36
N ARG A 91 37.16 -12.27 -7.54
CA ARG A 91 37.54 -10.90 -7.21
C ARG A 91 38.18 -10.19 -8.39
N GLU A 92 38.99 -10.88 -9.18
CA GLU A 92 39.58 -10.35 -10.42
C GLU A 92 38.49 -10.07 -11.47
N GLU A 93 37.52 -10.97 -11.61
CA GLU A 93 36.40 -10.82 -12.53
C GLU A 93 35.48 -9.65 -12.14
N MET A 94 35.18 -9.51 -10.85
CA MET A 94 34.44 -8.35 -10.31
C MET A 94 35.19 -7.03 -10.54
N GLN A 95 36.52 -7.04 -10.43
CA GLN A 95 37.33 -5.85 -10.72
C GLN A 95 37.31 -5.49 -12.21
N ARG A 96 37.34 -6.47 -13.11
CA ARG A 96 37.17 -6.25 -14.56
C ARG A 96 35.80 -5.64 -14.88
N GLN A 97 34.73 -6.22 -14.36
CA GLN A 97 33.38 -5.68 -14.56
C GLN A 97 33.24 -4.24 -14.03
N LYS A 98 33.83 -3.95 -12.87
CA LYS A 98 33.82 -2.59 -12.31
C LYS A 98 34.59 -1.59 -13.18
N GLN A 99 35.66 -2.02 -13.85
CA GLN A 99 36.39 -1.17 -14.81
C GLN A 99 35.59 -0.93 -16.08
N GLU A 100 34.94 -1.96 -16.63
CA GLU A 100 34.08 -1.84 -17.81
C GLU A 100 32.89 -0.92 -17.55
N MET A 101 32.23 -1.06 -16.40
CA MET A 101 31.09 -0.21 -16.04
C MET A 101 31.50 1.26 -15.90
N ARG A 102 32.69 1.53 -15.34
CA ARG A 102 33.23 2.90 -15.28
C ARG A 102 33.54 3.47 -16.66
N LYS A 103 34.03 2.65 -17.58
CA LYS A 103 34.30 3.05 -18.96
C LYS A 103 33.00 3.40 -19.69
N GLN A 104 31.98 2.56 -19.58
CA GLN A 104 30.65 2.83 -20.14
C GLN A 104 30.01 4.09 -19.54
N GLN A 105 30.17 4.32 -18.24
CA GLN A 105 29.67 5.53 -17.58
C GLN A 105 30.36 6.80 -18.10
N GLN A 106 31.66 6.73 -18.38
CA GLN A 106 32.41 7.84 -18.98
C GLN A 106 31.98 8.09 -20.44
N GLU A 107 31.77 7.05 -21.23
CA GLU A 107 31.27 7.15 -22.61
C GLU A 107 29.87 7.78 -22.64
N LEU A 108 28.96 7.37 -21.75
CA LEU A 108 27.63 7.98 -21.61
C LEU A 108 27.69 9.47 -21.20
N GLN A 109 28.59 9.84 -20.29
CA GLN A 109 28.76 11.24 -19.90
C GLN A 109 29.35 12.10 -21.03
N GLN A 110 30.23 11.54 -21.86
CA GLN A 110 30.75 12.23 -23.04
C GLN A 110 29.64 12.43 -24.07
N PHE A 111 28.84 11.39 -24.33
CA PHE A 111 27.71 11.46 -25.26
C PHE A 111 26.64 12.47 -24.81
N ALA A 112 26.32 12.51 -23.52
CA ALA A 112 25.39 13.50 -22.97
C ALA A 112 25.89 14.94 -23.14
N LYS A 113 27.21 15.17 -22.99
CA LYS A 113 27.83 16.49 -23.23
C LYS A 113 27.80 16.88 -24.70
N GLU A 114 27.98 15.94 -25.62
CA GLU A 114 27.88 16.18 -27.06
C GLU A 114 26.45 16.52 -27.49
N LEU A 115 25.46 15.78 -27.00
CA LEU A 115 24.03 16.10 -27.18
C LEU A 115 23.68 17.49 -26.65
N GLN A 116 24.19 17.86 -25.48
CA GLN A 116 23.95 19.18 -24.91
C GLN A 116 24.61 20.30 -25.73
N ARG A 117 25.79 20.06 -26.34
CA ARG A 117 26.42 21.00 -27.27
C ARG A 117 25.60 21.14 -28.55
N HIS A 118 25.17 20.03 -29.15
CA HIS A 118 24.31 20.05 -30.33
C HIS A 118 22.97 20.75 -30.09
N ALA A 119 22.33 20.50 -28.94
CA ALA A 119 21.09 21.18 -28.58
C ALA A 119 21.29 22.71 -28.42
N LYS A 120 22.42 23.15 -27.84
CA LYS A 120 22.76 24.57 -27.73
C LYS A 120 23.04 25.21 -29.09
N GLU A 121 23.73 24.49 -29.97
CA GLU A 121 24.03 24.95 -31.34
C GLU A 121 22.76 25.07 -32.19
N LEU A 122 21.85 24.10 -32.09
CA LEU A 122 20.50 24.14 -32.68
C LEU A 122 19.66 25.31 -32.12
N HIS A 123 19.72 25.56 -30.82
CA HIS A 123 18.99 26.67 -30.21
C HIS A 123 19.55 28.04 -30.66
N LEU A 124 20.85 28.13 -30.91
CA LEU A 124 21.50 29.33 -31.43
C LEU A 124 21.17 29.55 -32.92
N GLN A 125 21.17 28.49 -33.74
CA GLN A 125 20.76 28.57 -35.15
C GLN A 125 19.28 28.93 -35.30
N SER A 126 18.41 28.36 -34.46
CA SER A 126 16.98 28.71 -34.42
C SER A 126 16.74 30.18 -34.08
N LYS A 127 17.52 30.76 -33.15
CA LYS A 127 17.45 32.20 -32.81
C LYS A 127 17.96 33.13 -33.91
N LEU A 128 18.83 32.64 -34.80
CA LEU A 128 19.40 33.45 -35.90
C LEU A 128 18.51 33.49 -37.15
N GLY A 129 17.35 32.80 -37.15
CA GLY A 129 16.32 32.95 -38.18
C GLY A 129 16.74 32.55 -39.61
N LEU A 130 17.83 31.78 -39.75
CA LEU A 130 18.33 31.31 -41.04
C LEU A 130 17.77 29.91 -41.36
N ASP A 131 16.94 29.86 -42.41
CA ASP A 131 16.50 28.71 -43.21
C ASP A 131 15.79 27.54 -42.52
N HIS A 132 14.47 27.69 -42.36
CA HIS A 132 13.54 26.59 -42.03
C HIS A 132 13.53 25.42 -43.03
N THR A 133 14.04 25.61 -44.25
CA THR A 133 14.05 24.59 -45.32
C THR A 133 15.23 23.63 -45.25
N ARG A 134 16.37 24.03 -44.65
CA ARG A 134 17.53 23.13 -44.41
C ARG A 134 17.43 22.39 -43.07
N HIS A 135 16.59 22.89 -42.17
CA HIS A 135 16.31 22.28 -40.87
C HIS A 135 15.40 21.06 -40.95
N ALA A 136 14.47 20.99 -41.90
CA ALA A 136 13.65 19.80 -42.09
C ALA A 136 14.50 18.58 -42.50
N THR A 137 15.50 18.76 -43.37
CA THR A 137 16.37 17.65 -43.84
C THR A 137 17.41 17.22 -42.82
N THR A 138 17.93 18.13 -41.99
CA THR A 138 18.86 17.78 -40.91
C THR A 138 18.15 17.13 -39.72
N VAL A 139 16.93 17.54 -39.38
CA VAL A 139 16.11 16.86 -38.37
C VAL A 139 15.67 15.48 -38.85
N GLN A 140 15.37 15.31 -40.14
CA GLN A 140 15.09 13.99 -40.73
C GLN A 140 16.33 13.08 -40.70
N ALA A 141 17.51 13.58 -41.07
CA ALA A 141 18.75 12.81 -41.04
C ALA A 141 19.14 12.39 -39.61
N VAL A 142 19.02 13.30 -38.63
CA VAL A 142 19.27 12.98 -37.22
C VAL A 142 18.23 11.99 -36.68
N SER A 143 16.96 12.10 -37.10
CA SER A 143 15.92 11.12 -36.77
C SER A 143 16.27 9.74 -37.33
N ASP A 144 16.69 9.65 -38.59
CA ASP A 144 17.04 8.39 -39.25
C ASP A 144 18.29 7.75 -38.63
N ASP A 145 19.30 8.54 -38.26
CA ASP A 145 20.48 8.07 -37.53
C ASP A 145 20.10 7.58 -36.13
N LEU A 146 19.16 8.24 -35.45
CA LEU A 146 18.68 7.83 -34.12
C LEU A 146 17.83 6.56 -34.21
N PHE A 147 17.07 6.37 -35.29
CA PHE A 147 16.36 5.13 -35.58
C PHE A 147 17.31 3.99 -35.92
N GLN A 148 18.36 4.22 -36.70
CA GLN A 148 19.39 3.22 -36.99
C GLN A 148 20.18 2.85 -35.74
N PHE A 149 20.52 3.82 -34.89
CA PHE A 149 21.20 3.58 -33.62
C PHE A 149 20.31 2.79 -32.66
N LYS A 150 19.02 3.14 -32.54
CA LYS A 150 18.05 2.37 -31.76
C LYS A 150 17.93 0.94 -32.26
N ARG A 151 17.93 0.74 -33.59
CA ARG A 151 17.91 -0.59 -34.20
C ARG A 151 19.20 -1.37 -33.94
N GLN A 152 20.37 -0.75 -34.05
CA GLN A 152 21.65 -1.38 -33.70
C GLN A 152 21.74 -1.74 -32.21
N ILE A 153 21.21 -0.93 -31.30
CA ILE A 153 21.13 -1.26 -29.87
C ILE A 153 20.19 -2.44 -29.62
N TYR A 154 19.05 -2.50 -30.31
CA TYR A 154 18.13 -3.63 -30.24
C TYR A 154 18.77 -4.91 -30.81
N ASP A 155 19.38 -4.84 -31.98
CA ASP A 155 19.97 -5.96 -32.70
C ASP A 155 21.27 -6.46 -32.03
N SER A 156 22.01 -5.60 -31.33
CA SER A 156 23.19 -5.99 -30.53
C SER A 156 22.84 -6.65 -29.20
N GLY A 157 21.55 -6.73 -28.84
CA GLY A 157 21.10 -7.41 -27.63
C GLY A 157 21.50 -6.72 -26.32
N VAL A 158 22.10 -5.53 -26.38
CA VAL A 158 22.53 -4.74 -25.20
C VAL A 158 21.32 -4.29 -24.37
N LEU A 159 20.14 -4.14 -25.00
CA LEU A 159 18.87 -3.88 -24.34
C LEU A 159 17.96 -5.10 -24.21
N LEU A 160 18.34 -6.29 -24.71
CA LEU A 160 17.60 -7.48 -24.31
C LEU A 160 17.96 -7.71 -22.83
N PRO A 161 17.00 -7.58 -21.89
CA PRO A 161 17.24 -8.03 -20.53
C PRO A 161 17.71 -9.48 -20.65
N LYS A 162 18.78 -9.86 -19.92
CA LYS A 162 19.05 -11.29 -19.70
C LYS A 162 17.71 -11.88 -19.32
N LEU A 163 17.18 -12.81 -20.12
CA LEU A 163 16.00 -13.55 -19.71
C LEU A 163 16.40 -14.10 -18.33
N PRO A 164 15.69 -13.71 -17.24
CA PRO A 164 15.86 -14.42 -16.00
C PRO A 164 15.71 -15.91 -16.33
N GLU A 165 16.47 -16.77 -15.64
CA GLU A 165 16.19 -18.20 -15.65
C GLU A 165 14.68 -18.37 -15.62
N VAL A 166 14.15 -19.24 -16.48
CA VAL A 166 12.73 -19.56 -16.52
C VAL A 166 12.41 -20.23 -15.19
N GLU A 167 12.28 -19.44 -14.12
CA GLU A 167 11.36 -19.70 -13.03
C GLU A 167 10.05 -20.00 -13.74
N GLU A 168 9.50 -21.19 -13.47
CA GLU A 168 8.22 -21.64 -14.01
C GLU A 168 7.28 -20.45 -13.99
N ALA A 169 6.78 -20.05 -15.17
CA ALA A 169 5.90 -18.91 -15.27
C ALA A 169 4.79 -19.11 -14.22
N PRO A 170 4.67 -18.21 -13.23
CA PRO A 170 3.74 -18.42 -12.12
C PRO A 170 2.38 -18.72 -12.73
N GLU A 171 1.72 -19.76 -12.22
CA GLU A 171 0.42 -20.19 -12.73
C GLU A 171 -0.47 -18.96 -12.93
N PRO A 172 -1.16 -18.85 -14.08
CA PRO A 172 -1.91 -17.65 -14.40
C PRO A 172 -2.86 -17.35 -13.22
N PRO A 173 -2.89 -16.10 -12.72
CA PRO A 173 -3.62 -15.77 -11.51
C PRO A 173 -5.06 -16.22 -11.64
N VAL A 174 -5.52 -17.00 -10.66
CA VAL A 174 -6.85 -17.64 -10.68
C VAL A 174 -7.97 -16.58 -10.60
N GLY A 175 -7.63 -15.38 -10.15
CA GLY A 175 -8.40 -14.18 -10.43
C GLY A 175 -7.74 -12.91 -9.92
N ALA A 176 -8.29 -11.78 -10.37
CA ALA A 176 -7.94 -10.46 -9.86
C ALA A 176 -9.10 -9.90 -9.05
N LEU A 177 -8.79 -9.34 -7.89
CA LEU A 177 -9.71 -8.57 -7.08
C LEU A 177 -9.35 -7.10 -7.17
N ASP A 178 -10.28 -6.33 -7.70
CA ASP A 178 -10.17 -4.88 -7.71
C ASP A 178 -10.72 -4.32 -6.40
N LEU A 179 -9.88 -3.58 -5.68
CA LEU A 179 -10.28 -2.77 -4.54
C LEU A 179 -10.53 -1.35 -5.04
N GLY A 180 -11.57 -0.69 -4.53
CA GLY A 180 -11.81 0.72 -4.85
C GLY A 180 -10.63 1.60 -4.44
N GLU A 181 -10.30 2.62 -5.24
CA GLU A 181 -9.22 3.58 -4.98
C GLU A 181 -9.61 4.60 -3.88
N ASP A 182 -9.87 4.12 -2.67
CA ASP A 182 -10.32 4.94 -1.54
C ASP A 182 -9.32 4.95 -0.37
N VAL A 183 -9.53 5.87 0.59
CA VAL A 183 -8.59 6.04 1.72
C VAL A 183 -8.45 4.78 2.58
N TYR A 184 -9.49 3.95 2.66
CA TYR A 184 -9.50 2.73 3.46
C TYR A 184 -8.72 1.62 2.76
N SER A 185 -8.95 1.42 1.45
CA SER A 185 -8.17 0.50 0.62
C SER A 185 -6.71 0.91 0.62
N ALA A 186 -6.39 2.19 0.45
CA ALA A 186 -5.02 2.69 0.53
C ALA A 186 -4.39 2.40 1.91
N ARG A 187 -5.16 2.52 3.00
CA ARG A 187 -4.69 2.17 4.35
C ARG A 187 -4.37 0.69 4.47
N LEU A 188 -5.23 -0.17 3.94
CA LEU A 188 -5.01 -1.61 3.88
C LEU A 188 -3.75 -1.93 3.08
N PHE A 189 -3.59 -1.37 1.88
CA PHE A 189 -2.39 -1.56 1.04
C PHE A 189 -1.10 -1.09 1.73
N ILE A 190 -1.14 0.05 2.43
CA ILE A 190 0.01 0.52 3.23
C ILE A 190 0.39 -0.54 4.27
N ARG A 191 -0.60 -1.05 5.01
CA ARG A 191 -0.37 -2.03 6.06
C ARG A 191 0.16 -3.35 5.49
N LEU A 192 -0.49 -3.86 4.45
CA LEU A 192 -0.06 -5.08 3.76
C LEU A 192 1.34 -4.93 3.17
N GLY A 193 1.66 -3.78 2.57
CA GLY A 193 2.99 -3.49 2.01
C GLY A 193 4.10 -3.50 3.07
N PHE A 194 3.83 -2.99 4.28
CA PHE A 194 4.75 -3.12 5.41
C PHE A 194 4.88 -4.57 5.92
N MET A 195 3.79 -5.34 5.92
CA MET A 195 3.82 -6.74 6.31
C MET A 195 4.68 -7.56 5.33
N LYS A 196 4.52 -7.34 4.03
CA LYS A 196 5.35 -7.94 3.00
C LYS A 196 6.82 -7.57 3.17
N ALA A 197 7.14 -6.28 3.32
CA ALA A 197 8.52 -5.82 3.52
C ALA A 197 9.21 -6.44 4.75
N ASN A 198 8.49 -6.60 5.87
CA ASN A 198 9.04 -7.24 7.07
C ASN A 198 9.35 -8.73 6.85
N LYS A 199 8.54 -9.42 6.05
CA LYS A 199 8.71 -10.85 5.75
C LYS A 199 9.84 -11.08 4.77
N ASP A 200 9.91 -10.27 3.72
CA ASP A 200 11.03 -10.29 2.76
C ASP A 200 12.36 -10.07 3.49
N ALA A 201 12.41 -9.10 4.42
CA ALA A 201 13.57 -8.87 5.27
C ALA A 201 13.93 -10.10 6.14
N ARG A 202 12.92 -10.78 6.71
CA ARG A 202 13.15 -12.01 7.50
C ARG A 202 13.67 -13.16 6.62
N LYS A 203 13.15 -13.33 5.41
CA LYS A 203 13.56 -14.37 4.46
C LYS A 203 15.03 -14.20 4.05
N ILE A 204 15.47 -12.95 3.80
CA ILE A 204 16.87 -12.62 3.50
C ILE A 204 17.77 -12.93 4.70
N LEU A 205 17.36 -12.59 5.92
CA LEU A 205 18.15 -12.89 7.13
C LEU A 205 18.29 -14.39 7.39
N LEU A 206 17.23 -15.16 7.13
CA LEU A 206 17.25 -16.62 7.26
C LEU A 206 18.13 -17.28 6.17
N SER A 207 18.12 -16.76 4.93
CA SER A 207 18.96 -17.29 3.85
C SER A 207 20.45 -16.99 4.05
N GLU A 208 20.78 -15.87 4.71
CA GLU A 208 22.16 -15.51 5.05
C GLU A 208 22.72 -16.28 6.27
N GLY A 209 21.94 -17.19 6.88
CA GLY A 209 22.38 -18.01 8.00
C GLY A 209 22.59 -17.22 9.30
N ALA A 210 22.00 -16.03 9.41
CA ALA A 210 22.04 -15.25 10.64
C ALA A 210 21.25 -15.98 11.75
N PRO A 211 21.78 -16.08 12.98
CA PRO A 211 21.06 -16.73 14.06
C PRO A 211 19.76 -15.99 14.33
N ALA A 212 18.64 -16.71 14.26
CA ALA A 212 17.27 -16.21 14.45
C ALA A 212 16.97 -15.68 15.89
N LEU A 213 18.00 -15.42 16.69
CA LEU A 213 17.89 -14.91 18.05
C LEU A 213 17.80 -13.38 17.99
N GLU A 214 16.75 -12.81 18.62
CA GLU A 214 16.51 -11.38 18.87
C GLU A 214 15.63 -10.59 17.89
N TYR A 215 14.69 -11.22 17.19
CA TYR A 215 13.47 -10.51 16.77
C TYR A 215 12.23 -11.11 17.45
N SER A 216 12.19 -11.05 18.78
CA SER A 216 10.92 -11.13 19.50
C SER A 216 10.26 -9.75 19.46
N THR A 217 9.59 -9.45 18.36
CA THR A 217 8.49 -8.48 18.41
C THR A 217 7.22 -9.28 18.54
N ASP A 218 6.47 -9.04 19.62
CA ASP A 218 5.26 -9.72 20.12
C ASP A 218 4.05 -9.75 19.16
N GLU A 219 4.28 -9.60 17.85
CA GLU A 219 3.28 -9.79 16.80
C GLU A 219 3.82 -10.80 15.80
N GLU A 220 3.91 -12.07 16.22
CA GLU A 220 4.07 -13.20 15.30
C GLU A 220 2.79 -13.34 14.45
N PHE A 221 2.62 -12.47 13.47
CA PHE A 221 1.71 -12.71 12.35
C PHE A 221 2.32 -13.81 11.48
N SER A 222 2.04 -15.07 11.83
CA SER A 222 2.36 -16.21 10.99
C SER A 222 1.44 -16.17 9.76
N PHE A 223 1.94 -15.69 8.63
CA PHE A 223 1.42 -16.16 7.36
C PHE A 223 1.76 -17.65 7.26
N GLY A 224 0.85 -18.46 6.71
CA GLY A 224 1.26 -19.81 6.29
C GLY A 224 2.39 -19.70 5.28
N GLU A 225 3.43 -20.53 5.38
CA GLU A 225 4.55 -20.55 4.42
C GLU A 225 4.06 -20.69 2.97
N ASP A 226 2.89 -21.31 2.75
CA ASP A 226 2.27 -21.53 1.44
C ASP A 226 1.39 -20.35 0.95
N GLN A 227 1.17 -19.30 1.75
CA GLN A 227 0.30 -18.17 1.38
C GLN A 227 1.03 -17.01 0.69
N GLU A 228 2.35 -17.10 0.51
CA GLU A 228 3.16 -16.01 -0.05
C GLU A 228 3.08 -15.93 -1.58
N GLU A 229 2.94 -17.07 -2.27
CA GLU A 229 2.62 -17.12 -3.71
C GLU A 229 1.18 -16.70 -4.01
N LEU A 230 0.32 -16.61 -2.99
CA LEU A 230 -1.10 -16.31 -3.19
C LEU A 230 -1.40 -14.86 -3.54
N VAL A 231 -0.48 -13.89 -3.37
CA VAL A 231 -0.80 -12.46 -3.53
C VAL A 231 0.21 -11.76 -4.43
N LEU A 232 -0.09 -11.73 -5.72
CA LEU A 232 0.65 -10.98 -6.74
C LEU A 232 0.15 -9.52 -6.81
N GLY A 233 1.05 -8.58 -7.05
CA GLY A 233 0.73 -7.14 -7.24
C GLY A 233 0.98 -6.24 -6.02
N LEU A 234 1.18 -6.80 -4.83
CA LEU A 234 1.50 -6.01 -3.64
C LEU A 234 2.97 -5.56 -3.66
N GLN A 235 3.22 -4.25 -3.73
CA GLN A 235 4.59 -3.72 -3.67
C GLN A 235 5.08 -3.61 -2.22
N PRO A 236 6.28 -4.10 -1.89
CA PRO A 236 6.85 -3.93 -0.56
C PRO A 236 7.23 -2.45 -0.33
N ILE A 237 6.94 -1.94 0.86
CA ILE A 237 7.29 -0.56 1.21
C ILE A 237 8.74 -0.49 1.67
N GLU A 238 9.57 0.23 0.91
CA GLU A 238 10.99 0.47 1.20
C GLU A 238 11.19 1.50 2.33
N MET A 239 10.66 1.23 3.53
CA MET A 239 10.90 2.08 4.71
C MET A 239 11.18 1.24 5.95
N ARG A 240 12.20 1.65 6.70
CA ARG A 240 12.60 0.96 7.93
C ARG A 240 11.68 1.39 9.08
N LYS A 241 11.27 0.43 9.91
CA LYS A 241 10.60 0.72 11.18
C LYS A 241 11.49 1.65 12.03
N GLY A 242 10.92 2.77 12.48
CA GLY A 242 11.62 3.79 13.25
C GLY A 242 12.00 5.04 12.45
N ASP A 243 11.97 5.00 11.12
CA ASP A 243 12.20 6.19 10.30
C ASP A 243 11.04 7.19 10.47
N PRO A 244 11.29 8.51 10.43
CA PRO A 244 10.21 9.51 10.47
C PRO A 244 9.16 9.31 9.38
N GLY A 245 9.58 8.83 8.20
CA GLY A 245 8.68 8.49 7.09
C GLY A 245 7.72 7.36 7.42
N TYR A 246 8.14 6.35 8.20
CA TYR A 246 7.28 5.26 8.65
C TYR A 246 6.09 5.79 9.46
N TRP A 247 6.35 6.69 10.42
CA TRP A 247 5.31 7.32 11.23
C TRP A 247 4.39 8.22 10.40
N GLN A 248 4.94 8.97 9.45
CA GLN A 248 4.15 9.82 8.55
C GLN A 248 3.19 8.99 7.68
N ILE A 249 3.63 7.87 7.13
CA ILE A 249 2.79 7.03 6.28
C ILE A 249 1.77 6.25 7.12
N THR A 250 2.19 5.61 8.22
CA THR A 250 1.28 4.79 9.01
C THR A 250 0.27 5.63 9.79
N THR A 251 0.76 6.53 10.64
CA THR A 251 -0.09 7.34 11.53
C THR A 251 -0.70 8.51 10.79
N GLY A 252 0.04 9.15 9.88
CA GLY A 252 -0.50 10.25 9.08
C GLY A 252 -1.65 9.78 8.18
N TRP A 253 -1.51 8.64 7.49
CA TRP A 253 -2.62 8.12 6.68
C TRP A 253 -3.80 7.65 7.53
N PHE A 254 -3.56 7.05 8.70
CA PHE A 254 -4.63 6.71 9.64
C PHE A 254 -5.42 7.95 10.08
N LEU A 255 -4.75 9.07 10.38
CA LEU A 255 -5.40 10.34 10.71
C LEU A 255 -6.19 10.90 9.52
N VAL A 256 -5.69 10.75 8.29
CA VAL A 256 -6.42 11.12 7.07
C VAL A 256 -7.72 10.31 6.96
N VAL A 257 -7.67 8.98 7.18
CA VAL A 257 -8.86 8.12 7.17
C VAL A 257 -9.88 8.58 8.22
N LEU A 258 -9.45 8.79 9.47
CA LEU A 258 -10.34 9.25 10.54
C LEU A 258 -10.95 10.63 10.25
N PHE A 259 -10.16 11.55 9.73
CA PHE A 259 -10.62 12.89 9.39
C PHE A 259 -11.63 12.87 8.23
N THR A 260 -11.35 12.10 7.18
CA THR A 260 -12.28 11.91 6.06
C THR A 260 -13.59 11.30 6.57
N GLN A 261 -13.54 10.24 7.37
CA GLN A 261 -14.73 9.61 7.95
C GLN A 261 -15.54 10.60 8.79
N PHE A 262 -14.88 11.42 9.60
CA PHE A 262 -15.53 12.45 10.41
C PHE A 262 -16.23 13.49 9.53
N LEU A 263 -15.57 13.97 8.48
CA LEU A 263 -16.17 14.92 7.54
C LEU A 263 -17.39 14.33 6.82
N GLN A 264 -17.31 13.07 6.39
CA GLN A 264 -18.45 12.39 5.76
C GLN A 264 -19.62 12.29 6.74
N PHE A 265 -19.36 11.88 7.98
CA PHE A 265 -20.40 11.79 9.01
C PHE A 265 -21.06 13.15 9.27
N VAL A 266 -20.28 14.21 9.44
CA VAL A 266 -20.80 15.58 9.64
C VAL A 266 -21.62 16.02 8.43
N ALA A 267 -21.15 15.77 7.20
CA ALA A 267 -21.88 16.11 5.99
C ALA A 267 -23.21 15.36 5.88
N LEU A 268 -23.22 14.05 6.18
CA LEU A 268 -24.44 13.24 6.20
C LEU A 268 -25.43 13.69 7.27
N CYS A 269 -24.97 14.02 8.47
CA CYS A 269 -25.84 14.56 9.52
C CYS A 269 -26.47 15.90 9.09
N ASN A 270 -25.70 16.78 8.43
CA ASN A 270 -26.24 18.04 7.91
C ASN A 270 -27.25 17.80 6.78
N LEU A 271 -26.97 16.88 5.86
CA LEU A 271 -27.90 16.50 4.79
C LEU A 271 -29.19 15.89 5.36
N LEU A 272 -29.08 15.05 6.39
CA LEU A 272 -30.24 14.47 7.06
C LEU A 272 -31.06 15.52 7.80
N GLY A 273 -30.42 16.42 8.55
CA GLY A 273 -31.10 17.53 9.21
C GLY A 273 -31.81 18.44 8.20
N TYR A 274 -31.16 18.73 7.07
CA TYR A 274 -31.78 19.44 5.95
C TYR A 274 -33.00 18.69 5.41
N ALA A 275 -32.89 17.38 5.19
CA ALA A 275 -34.00 16.54 4.71
C ALA A 275 -35.20 16.57 5.66
N ILE A 276 -34.95 16.45 6.98
CA ILE A 276 -35.98 16.45 8.02
C ILE A 276 -36.68 17.82 8.06
N SER A 277 -35.92 18.92 8.06
CA SER A 277 -36.48 20.28 8.05
C SER A 277 -37.27 20.59 6.78
N GLN A 278 -36.91 20.01 5.62
CA GLN A 278 -37.75 20.09 4.43
C GLN A 278 -39.07 19.31 4.58
N GLY A 279 -39.07 18.23 5.36
CA GLY A 279 -40.26 17.43 5.67
C GLY A 279 -41.34 18.21 6.43
N ASP A 280 -40.97 19.23 7.21
CA ASP A 280 -41.92 20.12 7.88
C ASP A 280 -42.65 21.07 6.92
N SER A 281 -42.26 21.09 5.65
CA SER A 281 -42.96 21.87 4.65
C SER A 281 -43.90 20.92 3.89
N CYS A 282 -45.18 21.26 3.74
CA CYS A 282 -46.13 20.54 2.89
C CYS A 282 -46.35 21.24 1.52
N LEU A 283 -47.04 20.61 0.58
CA LEU A 283 -47.49 21.26 -0.67
C LEU A 283 -48.82 21.97 -0.43
N THR A 284 -48.94 23.23 -0.87
CA THR A 284 -50.17 24.02 -0.71
C THR A 284 -51.28 23.62 -1.69
N LYS A 285 -50.93 23.03 -2.83
CA LYS A 285 -51.86 22.55 -3.85
C LYS A 285 -51.33 21.28 -4.50
N GLU A 286 -52.25 20.45 -4.99
CA GLU A 286 -51.91 19.29 -5.81
C GLU A 286 -51.11 19.71 -7.05
N LEU A 287 -50.08 18.94 -7.36
CA LEU A 287 -49.26 19.14 -8.55
C LEU A 287 -50.05 18.70 -9.79
N SER A 288 -49.94 19.47 -10.87
CA SER A 288 -50.50 19.07 -12.17
C SER A 288 -49.90 17.72 -12.61
N GLY A 289 -50.68 16.89 -13.32
CA GLY A 289 -50.27 15.52 -13.68
C GLY A 289 -48.86 15.41 -14.29
N THR A 290 -48.47 16.33 -15.18
CA THR A 290 -47.12 16.38 -15.76
C THR A 290 -46.02 16.66 -14.72
N LYS A 291 -46.25 17.58 -13.79
CA LYS A 291 -45.29 17.92 -12.73
C LYS A 291 -45.20 16.80 -11.69
N TRP A 292 -46.32 16.15 -11.40
CA TRP A 292 -46.36 14.95 -10.59
C TRP A 292 -45.47 13.86 -11.20
N TRP A 293 -45.70 13.52 -12.48
CA TRP A 293 -44.89 12.50 -13.17
C TRP A 293 -43.41 12.85 -13.20
N MET A 294 -43.05 14.10 -13.54
CA MET A 294 -41.66 14.54 -13.57
C MET A 294 -40.97 14.39 -12.21
N LEU A 295 -41.65 14.75 -11.12
CA LEU A 295 -41.09 14.64 -9.77
C LEU A 295 -40.91 13.18 -9.36
N HIS A 296 -41.95 12.37 -9.48
CA HIS A 296 -41.91 10.96 -9.05
C HIS A 296 -40.93 10.12 -9.90
N LEU A 297 -40.86 10.39 -11.21
CA LEU A 297 -39.88 9.75 -12.08
C LEU A 297 -38.46 10.19 -11.71
N SER A 298 -38.25 11.47 -11.37
CA SER A 298 -36.95 11.96 -10.89
C SER A 298 -36.55 11.30 -9.57
N LYS A 299 -37.47 11.13 -8.62
CA LYS A 299 -37.22 10.41 -7.35
C LYS A 299 -36.83 8.95 -7.59
N ALA A 300 -37.56 8.25 -8.47
CA ALA A 300 -37.27 6.86 -8.82
C ALA A 300 -35.91 6.72 -9.51
N ALA A 301 -35.64 7.55 -10.52
CA ALA A 301 -34.36 7.58 -11.23
C ALA A 301 -33.21 7.95 -10.29
N GLY A 302 -33.43 8.87 -9.36
CA GLY A 302 -32.48 9.25 -8.33
C GLY A 302 -32.13 8.11 -7.39
N MET A 303 -33.13 7.38 -6.90
CA MET A 303 -32.92 6.16 -6.10
C MET A 303 -32.13 5.10 -6.84
N LEU A 304 -32.43 4.88 -8.12
CA LEU A 304 -31.68 3.93 -8.95
C LEU A 304 -30.23 4.38 -9.14
N ALA A 305 -30.00 5.67 -9.44
CA ALA A 305 -28.67 6.22 -9.67
C ALA A 305 -27.80 6.13 -8.41
N VAL A 306 -28.28 6.64 -7.27
CA VAL A 306 -27.52 6.60 -6.02
C VAL A 306 -27.40 5.17 -5.50
N GLY A 307 -28.45 4.37 -5.65
CA GLY A 307 -28.43 2.95 -5.32
C GLY A 307 -27.33 2.20 -6.06
N ALA A 308 -27.21 2.40 -7.38
CA ALA A 308 -26.17 1.76 -8.19
C ALA A 308 -24.75 2.17 -7.74
N LEU A 309 -24.53 3.45 -7.40
CA LEU A 309 -23.26 3.92 -6.86
C LEU A 309 -22.95 3.27 -5.50
N MET A 310 -23.94 3.19 -4.60
CA MET A 310 -23.78 2.55 -3.30
C MET A 310 -23.53 1.04 -3.41
N ALA A 311 -24.10 0.38 -4.42
CA ALA A 311 -23.84 -1.03 -4.67
C ALA A 311 -22.35 -1.29 -4.98
N GLY A 312 -21.70 -0.41 -5.74
CA GLY A 312 -20.26 -0.43 -5.94
C GLY A 312 -19.50 -0.34 -4.61
N ARG A 313 -19.84 0.65 -3.77
CA ARG A 313 -19.20 0.86 -2.46
C ARG A 313 -19.34 -0.31 -1.49
N ILE A 314 -20.51 -0.96 -1.47
CA ILE A 314 -20.73 -2.18 -0.66
C ILE A 314 -19.85 -3.30 -1.19
N MET A 315 -19.77 -3.47 -2.51
CA MET A 315 -18.90 -4.49 -3.11
C MET A 315 -17.44 -4.23 -2.82
N ASP A 316 -16.98 -2.98 -2.84
CA ASP A 316 -15.63 -2.62 -2.45
C ASP A 316 -15.36 -2.94 -0.98
N THR A 317 -16.34 -2.68 -0.11
CA THR A 317 -16.24 -3.00 1.33
C THR A 317 -16.20 -4.52 1.57
N VAL A 318 -16.97 -5.29 0.80
CA VAL A 318 -16.93 -6.75 0.83
C VAL A 318 -15.58 -7.25 0.30
N ASN A 319 -15.10 -6.73 -0.83
CA ASN A 319 -13.78 -7.07 -1.38
C ASN A 319 -12.66 -6.73 -0.37
N PHE A 320 -12.74 -5.58 0.30
CA PHE A 320 -11.82 -5.16 1.35
C PHE A 320 -11.76 -6.18 2.50
N LEU A 321 -12.92 -6.58 3.03
CA LEU A 321 -12.99 -7.60 4.08
C LEU A 321 -12.47 -8.96 3.60
N MET A 322 -12.77 -9.31 2.36
CA MET A 322 -12.30 -10.57 1.77
C MET A 322 -10.78 -10.60 1.65
N VAL A 323 -10.15 -9.51 1.20
CA VAL A 323 -8.69 -9.40 1.12
C VAL A 323 -8.07 -9.56 2.50
N GLU A 324 -8.62 -8.89 3.51
CA GLU A 324 -8.13 -9.02 4.88
C GLU A 324 -8.19 -10.48 5.36
N VAL A 325 -9.31 -11.16 5.14
CA VAL A 325 -9.50 -12.57 5.55
C VAL A 325 -8.63 -13.54 4.76
N LEU A 326 -8.35 -13.24 3.50
CA LEU A 326 -7.52 -14.09 2.64
C LEU A 326 -6.02 -13.96 2.98
N ILE A 327 -5.58 -12.75 3.31
CA ILE A 327 -4.17 -12.43 3.52
C ILE A 327 -3.77 -12.66 4.98
N GLU A 328 -4.63 -12.31 5.94
CA GLU A 328 -4.32 -12.45 7.36
C GLU A 328 -5.04 -13.65 7.99
N LYS A 329 -4.28 -14.52 8.66
CA LYS A 329 -4.82 -15.67 9.41
C LYS A 329 -5.67 -15.25 10.61
N GLY A 330 -5.50 -14.02 11.10
CA GLY A 330 -6.32 -13.40 12.13
C GLY A 330 -6.86 -12.07 11.65
N THR A 331 -8.16 -11.85 11.78
CA THR A 331 -8.78 -10.58 11.36
C THR A 331 -8.25 -9.44 12.21
N SER A 332 -7.63 -8.44 11.57
CA SER A 332 -7.27 -7.21 12.25
C SER A 332 -8.49 -6.49 12.80
N ILE A 333 -8.37 -6.08 14.06
CA ILE A 333 -9.36 -5.21 14.71
C ILE A 333 -9.48 -3.89 13.94
N GLU A 334 -8.38 -3.35 13.39
CA GLU A 334 -8.38 -2.10 12.63
C GLU A 334 -9.17 -2.25 11.32
N ALA A 335 -8.90 -3.31 10.55
CA ALA A 335 -9.60 -3.56 9.29
C ALA A 335 -11.09 -3.82 9.53
N LEU A 336 -11.43 -4.64 10.54
CA LEU A 336 -12.81 -4.89 10.92
C LEU A 336 -13.52 -3.60 11.34
N PHE A 337 -12.87 -2.76 12.15
CA PHE A 337 -13.38 -1.46 12.57
C PHE A 337 -13.70 -0.60 11.35
N PHE A 338 -12.76 -0.41 10.43
CA PHE A 338 -13.01 0.40 9.23
C PHE A 338 -14.09 -0.17 8.33
N ALA A 339 -14.16 -1.48 8.15
CA ALA A 339 -15.23 -2.10 7.37
C ALA A 339 -16.61 -1.87 8.00
N VAL A 340 -16.72 -2.00 9.33
CA VAL A 340 -17.98 -1.71 10.05
C VAL A 340 -18.36 -0.24 9.92
N PHE A 341 -17.41 0.69 10.07
CA PHE A 341 -17.67 2.11 9.89
C PHE A 341 -18.13 2.45 8.46
N ARG A 342 -17.48 1.88 7.44
CA ARG A 342 -17.91 2.00 6.04
C ARG A 342 -19.33 1.48 5.82
N LEU A 343 -19.67 0.31 6.39
CA LEU A 343 -21.02 -0.24 6.31
C LEU A 343 -22.06 0.67 6.98
N VAL A 344 -21.75 1.19 8.17
CA VAL A 344 -22.62 2.15 8.88
C VAL A 344 -22.82 3.42 8.05
N GLU A 345 -21.75 3.94 7.45
CA GLU A 345 -21.81 5.11 6.59
C GLU A 345 -22.68 4.87 5.35
N ILE A 346 -22.53 3.72 4.68
CA ILE A 346 -23.36 3.35 3.54
C ILE A 346 -24.83 3.28 3.95
N VAL A 347 -25.14 2.67 5.10
CA VAL A 347 -26.50 2.62 5.64
C VAL A 347 -27.03 4.03 5.91
N MET A 348 -26.21 4.92 6.47
CA MET A 348 -26.58 6.32 6.66
C MET A 348 -26.83 7.05 5.33
N ILE A 349 -26.00 6.81 4.30
CA ILE A 349 -26.21 7.38 2.96
C ILE A 349 -27.54 6.89 2.38
N ILE A 350 -27.84 5.60 2.48
CA ILE A 350 -29.12 5.03 2.02
C ILE A 350 -30.29 5.69 2.75
N PHE A 351 -30.19 5.84 4.07
CA PHE A 351 -31.22 6.51 4.86
C PHE A 351 -31.39 7.98 4.49
N CYS A 352 -30.29 8.71 4.31
CA CYS A 352 -30.31 10.11 3.86
C CYS A 352 -30.96 10.24 2.47
N ASN A 353 -30.62 9.36 1.52
CA ASN A 353 -31.26 9.33 0.20
C ASN A 353 -32.77 9.14 0.30
N LEU A 354 -33.19 8.14 1.08
CA LEU A 354 -34.61 7.85 1.27
C LEU A 354 -35.34 9.05 1.89
N ALA A 355 -34.78 9.62 2.96
CA ALA A 355 -35.34 10.79 3.63
C ALA A 355 -35.47 11.97 2.66
N ILE A 356 -34.38 12.29 1.94
CA ILE A 356 -34.35 13.42 1.02
C ILE A 356 -35.34 13.23 -0.13
N PHE A 357 -35.44 12.05 -0.74
CA PHE A 357 -36.35 11.86 -1.85
C PHE A 357 -37.81 11.83 -1.42
N ILE A 358 -38.12 11.33 -0.24
CA ILE A 358 -39.48 11.44 0.31
C ILE A 358 -39.83 12.93 0.51
N THR A 359 -38.95 13.73 1.10
CA THR A 359 -39.23 15.14 1.41
C THR A 359 -39.08 16.09 0.23
N SER A 360 -38.36 15.69 -0.83
CA SER A 360 -38.15 16.52 -2.02
C SER A 360 -39.46 16.82 -2.74
N LYS A 361 -39.64 18.09 -3.11
CA LYS A 361 -40.87 18.61 -3.76
C LYS A 361 -40.68 19.07 -5.19
N THR A 362 -39.43 19.24 -5.61
CA THR A 362 -39.07 19.69 -6.94
C THR A 362 -38.09 18.70 -7.56
N PRO A 363 -38.18 18.46 -8.88
CA PRO A 363 -37.23 17.57 -9.56
C PRO A 363 -35.80 18.10 -9.42
N ASP A 364 -35.60 19.42 -9.50
CA ASP A 364 -34.28 20.03 -9.34
C ASP A 364 -33.69 19.78 -7.95
N GLY A 365 -34.53 19.82 -6.91
CA GLY A 365 -34.12 19.48 -5.55
C GLY A 365 -33.61 18.05 -5.45
N VAL A 366 -34.29 17.10 -6.09
CA VAL A 366 -33.86 15.69 -6.15
C VAL A 366 -32.46 15.57 -6.75
N TRP A 367 -32.21 16.20 -7.90
CA TRP A 367 -30.91 16.11 -8.58
C TRP A 367 -29.78 16.84 -7.85
N LEU A 368 -30.07 17.98 -7.23
CA LEU A 368 -29.11 18.68 -6.36
C LEU A 368 -28.73 17.82 -5.15
N SER A 369 -29.70 17.13 -4.55
CA SER A 369 -29.44 16.23 -3.43
C SER A 369 -28.65 14.99 -3.83
N ILE A 370 -28.93 14.39 -5.00
CA ILE A 370 -28.10 13.30 -5.55
C ILE A 370 -26.66 13.75 -5.67
N THR A 371 -26.44 14.96 -6.19
CA THR A 371 -25.10 15.52 -6.37
C THR A 371 -24.40 15.70 -5.02
N ALA A 372 -25.10 16.24 -4.02
CA ALA A 372 -24.56 16.43 -2.69
C ALA A 372 -24.20 15.09 -2.01
N ILE A 373 -25.05 14.07 -2.13
CA ILE A 373 -24.80 12.75 -1.56
C ILE A 373 -23.63 12.05 -2.26
N THR A 374 -23.58 12.13 -3.59
CA THR A 374 -22.48 11.56 -4.38
C THR A 374 -21.15 12.22 -4.03
N PHE A 375 -21.14 13.55 -3.87
CA PHE A 375 -19.96 14.28 -3.41
C PHE A 375 -19.46 13.78 -2.04
N VAL A 376 -20.36 13.53 -1.09
CA VAL A 376 -19.97 13.01 0.23
C VAL A 376 -19.46 11.56 0.13
N ALA A 377 -20.07 10.75 -0.72
CA ALA A 377 -19.66 9.38 -0.97
C ALA A 377 -18.30 9.26 -1.69
N ASP A 378 -17.94 10.24 -2.52
CA ASP A 378 -16.69 10.25 -3.31
C ASP A 378 -15.55 11.00 -2.61
N LEU A 379 -15.78 11.53 -1.41
CA LEU A 379 -14.75 12.18 -0.60
C LEU A 379 -13.51 11.28 -0.35
N PRO A 380 -13.66 9.97 -0.05
CA PRO A 380 -12.53 9.06 0.11
C PRO A 380 -11.63 8.98 -1.13
N GLU A 381 -12.21 8.83 -2.31
CA GLU A 381 -11.45 8.77 -3.57
C GLU A 381 -10.77 10.10 -3.88
N SER A 382 -11.48 11.20 -3.62
CA SER A 382 -10.94 12.55 -3.80
C SER A 382 -9.72 12.79 -2.92
N VAL A 383 -9.74 12.31 -1.67
CA VAL A 383 -8.59 12.41 -0.75
C VAL A 383 -7.41 11.54 -1.21
N VAL A 384 -7.67 10.35 -1.78
CA VAL A 384 -6.61 9.54 -2.40
C VAL A 384 -5.99 10.26 -3.60
N ALA A 385 -6.81 10.87 -4.46
CA ALA A 385 -6.32 11.67 -5.58
C ALA A 385 -5.48 12.88 -5.12
N MET A 386 -5.87 13.52 -4.01
CA MET A 386 -5.05 14.55 -3.35
C MET A 386 -3.74 13.99 -2.77
N GLY A 387 -3.75 12.76 -2.27
CA GLY A 387 -2.54 12.05 -1.86
C GLY A 387 -1.59 11.81 -3.04
N LYS A 388 -2.13 11.32 -4.17
CA LYS A 388 -1.38 11.09 -5.42
C LYS A 388 -0.77 12.37 -5.99
N SER A 389 -1.40 13.53 -5.81
CA SER A 389 -0.91 14.82 -6.33
C SER A 389 0.22 15.46 -5.50
N GLY A 390 0.59 14.88 -4.35
CA GLY A 390 1.67 15.42 -3.51
C GLY A 390 1.22 16.42 -2.45
N VAL A 391 -0.06 16.77 -2.37
CA VAL A 391 -0.57 17.76 -1.41
C VAL A 391 -0.35 17.32 0.04
N LEU A 392 -0.42 16.02 0.31
CA LEU A 392 -0.21 15.44 1.64
C LEU A 392 1.27 15.14 1.96
N GLY A 393 2.20 15.55 1.09
CA GLY A 393 3.64 15.36 1.25
C GLY A 393 4.23 14.31 0.31
N HIS A 394 5.53 14.47 0.04
CA HIS A 394 6.23 13.66 -0.97
C HIS A 394 6.30 12.17 -0.63
N HIS A 395 6.50 11.82 0.65
CA HIS A 395 6.57 10.42 1.09
C HIS A 395 5.26 9.67 0.87
N ILE A 396 4.13 10.31 1.20
CA ILE A 396 2.79 9.74 1.02
C ILE A 396 2.48 9.62 -0.47
N CYS A 397 2.76 10.65 -1.26
CA CYS A 397 2.55 10.65 -2.71
C CYS A 397 3.32 9.53 -3.42
N LYS A 398 4.61 9.35 -3.08
CA LYS A 398 5.41 8.26 -3.67
C LYS A 398 4.74 6.91 -3.44
N GLN A 399 4.37 6.62 -2.19
CA GLN A 399 3.76 5.34 -1.83
C GLN A 399 2.40 5.14 -2.49
N ILE A 400 1.51 6.13 -2.47
CA ILE A 400 0.15 5.98 -3.03
C ILE A 400 0.17 5.88 -4.56
N THR A 401 1.09 6.58 -5.24
CA THR A 401 1.19 6.54 -6.71
C THR A 401 1.69 5.19 -7.20
N GLU A 402 2.53 4.52 -6.39
CA GLU A 402 3.10 3.21 -6.69
C GLU A 402 2.12 2.06 -6.38
N MET A 403 1.05 2.30 -5.61
CA MET A 403 0.04 1.29 -5.26
C MET A 403 -0.80 0.88 -6.47
N GLN A 404 -0.85 -0.43 -6.73
CA GLN A 404 -1.83 -1.05 -7.60
C GLN A 404 -3.00 -1.52 -6.74
N PHE A 405 -4.19 -0.96 -6.96
CA PHE A 405 -5.40 -1.32 -6.21
C PHE A 405 -6.03 -2.66 -6.64
N THR A 406 -5.37 -3.35 -7.57
CA THR A 406 -5.76 -4.69 -8.02
C THR A 406 -4.83 -5.73 -7.39
N ILE A 407 -5.41 -6.69 -6.66
CA ILE A 407 -4.69 -7.82 -6.08
C ILE A 407 -4.97 -9.07 -6.91
N CYS A 408 -3.91 -9.72 -7.39
CA CYS A 408 -4.02 -10.99 -8.10
C CYS A 408 -3.84 -12.15 -7.13
N LEU A 409 -4.81 -13.04 -7.07
CA LEU A 409 -4.76 -14.21 -6.20
C LEU A 409 -4.15 -15.41 -6.94
N GLY A 410 -3.11 -16.00 -6.34
CA GLY A 410 -2.42 -17.18 -6.87
C GLY A 410 -3.15 -18.50 -6.64
N ALA A 411 -4.16 -18.54 -5.77
CA ALA A 411 -4.95 -19.75 -5.50
C ALA A 411 -6.44 -19.58 -5.83
N GLU A 412 -7.13 -20.72 -5.94
CA GLU A 412 -8.58 -20.75 -6.07
C GLU A 412 -9.27 -20.00 -4.92
N TYR A 413 -10.26 -19.17 -5.28
CA TYR A 413 -11.10 -18.50 -4.30
C TYR A 413 -11.75 -19.51 -3.35
N PRO A 414 -11.85 -19.20 -2.05
CA PRO A 414 -12.62 -20.01 -1.12
C PRO A 414 -14.04 -20.25 -1.64
N TRP A 415 -14.60 -21.44 -1.39
CA TRP A 415 -15.91 -21.84 -1.90
C TRP A 415 -17.06 -20.87 -1.55
N TRP A 416 -16.94 -20.15 -0.43
CA TRP A 416 -17.92 -19.17 0.05
C TRP A 416 -17.83 -17.81 -0.68
N PHE A 417 -16.73 -17.53 -1.40
CA PHE A 417 -16.45 -16.23 -2.01
C PHE A 417 -17.50 -15.84 -3.07
N LYS A 418 -17.75 -16.73 -4.05
CA LYS A 418 -18.72 -16.47 -5.14
C LYS A 418 -20.16 -16.35 -4.61
N PRO A 419 -20.66 -17.23 -3.73
CA PRO A 419 -21.97 -17.08 -3.12
C PRO A 419 -22.15 -15.74 -2.38
N VAL A 420 -21.17 -15.31 -1.57
CA VAL A 420 -21.28 -14.05 -0.83
C VAL A 420 -21.43 -12.87 -1.78
N ARG A 421 -20.57 -12.75 -2.81
CA ARG A 421 -20.68 -11.66 -3.79
C ARG A 421 -22.01 -11.67 -4.52
N TYR A 422 -22.48 -12.85 -4.93
CA TYR A 422 -23.76 -12.99 -5.64
C TYR A 422 -24.96 -12.60 -4.75
N ILE A 423 -25.00 -13.11 -3.51
CA ILE A 423 -26.06 -12.78 -2.56
C ILE A 423 -26.07 -11.27 -2.27
N THR A 424 -24.91 -10.67 -2.05
CA THR A 424 -24.80 -9.21 -1.85
C THR A 424 -25.34 -8.45 -3.06
N HIS A 425 -24.99 -8.83 -4.29
CA HIS A 425 -25.54 -8.20 -5.49
C HIS A 425 -27.06 -8.30 -5.56
N VAL A 426 -27.62 -9.50 -5.37
CA VAL A 426 -29.08 -9.73 -5.44
C VAL A 426 -29.82 -8.91 -4.39
N ILE A 427 -29.32 -8.92 -3.14
CA ILE A 427 -29.92 -8.14 -2.05
C ILE A 427 -29.87 -6.65 -2.38
N MET A 428 -28.73 -6.13 -2.84
CA MET A 428 -28.58 -4.72 -3.18
C MET A 428 -29.49 -4.28 -4.33
N PHE A 429 -29.46 -4.97 -5.47
CA PHE A 429 -30.31 -4.60 -6.60
C PHE A 429 -31.81 -4.76 -6.27
N GLY A 430 -32.14 -5.76 -5.45
CA GLY A 430 -33.49 -5.94 -4.92
C GLY A 430 -33.95 -4.77 -4.03
N THR A 431 -33.12 -4.33 -3.09
CA THR A 431 -33.44 -3.20 -2.20
C THR A 431 -33.47 -1.86 -2.94
N ILE A 432 -32.58 -1.65 -3.91
CA ILE A 432 -32.57 -0.45 -4.77
C ILE A 432 -33.85 -0.40 -5.61
N GLY A 433 -34.23 -1.51 -6.25
CA GLY A 433 -35.46 -1.61 -7.03
C GLY A 433 -36.71 -1.37 -6.18
N ALA A 434 -36.79 -2.03 -5.02
CA ALA A 434 -37.89 -1.83 -4.07
C ALA A 434 -37.96 -0.38 -3.57
N GLY A 435 -36.81 0.23 -3.25
CA GLY A 435 -36.71 1.62 -2.83
C GLY A 435 -37.13 2.62 -3.92
N ALA A 436 -36.78 2.36 -5.19
CA ALA A 436 -37.22 3.17 -6.32
C ALA A 436 -38.73 3.07 -6.56
N CYS A 437 -39.30 1.86 -6.49
CA CYS A 437 -40.74 1.66 -6.56
C CYS A 437 -41.46 2.37 -5.40
N TYR A 438 -40.91 2.27 -4.18
CA TYR A 438 -41.46 2.96 -3.01
C TYR A 438 -41.42 4.48 -3.19
N ALA A 439 -40.26 5.05 -3.55
CA ALA A 439 -40.13 6.49 -3.79
C ALA A 439 -41.04 7.01 -4.91
N PHE A 440 -41.38 6.15 -5.89
CA PHE A 440 -42.35 6.47 -6.93
C PHE A 440 -43.80 6.48 -6.42
N ILE A 441 -44.18 5.54 -5.55
CA ILE A 441 -45.57 5.36 -5.12
C ILE A 441 -45.94 6.24 -3.91
N VAL A 442 -44.96 6.60 -3.08
CA VAL A 442 -45.19 7.37 -1.84
C VAL A 442 -45.97 8.66 -2.16
N PRO A 443 -47.16 8.85 -1.57
CA PRO A 443 -47.97 10.03 -1.81
C PRO A 443 -47.28 11.28 -1.26
N MET A 444 -47.42 12.40 -1.96
CA MET A 444 -46.91 13.67 -1.47
C MET A 444 -47.79 14.22 -0.36
N GLN A 445 -47.18 14.80 0.67
CA GLN A 445 -47.90 15.46 1.74
C GLN A 445 -48.49 16.80 1.28
N ILE A 446 -49.81 16.90 1.31
CA ILE A 446 -50.56 18.13 1.05
C ILE A 446 -50.87 18.78 2.39
N CYS A 447 -50.74 20.10 2.48
CA CYS A 447 -51.08 20.85 3.69
C CYS A 447 -52.57 20.67 3.99
N PRO A 448 -52.98 20.31 5.22
CA PRO A 448 -54.38 20.34 5.59
C PRO A 448 -54.89 21.79 5.51
N GLU A 449 -56.11 22.00 5.03
CA GLU A 449 -56.68 23.35 4.87
C GLU A 449 -56.78 24.12 6.19
N ASP A 450 -56.86 23.40 7.32
CA ASP A 450 -57.15 23.94 8.65
C ASP A 450 -56.00 23.85 9.68
N PHE A 451 -54.78 23.43 9.30
CA PHE A 451 -53.69 23.18 10.28
C PHE A 451 -52.52 24.16 10.21
N GLU A 452 -52.13 24.69 11.37
CA GLU A 452 -50.94 25.54 11.56
C GLU A 452 -49.60 24.77 11.50
N LYS A 453 -49.61 23.43 11.62
CA LYS A 453 -48.40 22.60 11.53
C LYS A 453 -48.65 21.31 10.76
N PRO A 454 -47.93 21.06 9.65
CA PRO A 454 -48.06 19.81 8.92
C PRO A 454 -47.49 18.64 9.72
N HIS A 455 -48.07 17.46 9.47
CA HIS A 455 -47.61 16.21 10.05
C HIS A 455 -46.25 15.83 9.47
N ASN A 456 -45.18 15.79 10.27
CA ASN A 456 -43.90 15.29 9.80
C ASN A 456 -43.88 13.76 9.86
N ILE A 457 -43.93 13.09 8.71
CA ILE A 457 -43.92 11.62 8.59
C ILE A 457 -42.68 10.99 9.26
N PHE A 458 -41.55 11.71 9.30
CA PHE A 458 -40.32 11.18 9.89
C PHE A 458 -40.31 11.23 11.41
N LEU A 459 -40.85 12.29 12.01
CA LEU A 459 -40.94 12.37 13.47
C LEU A 459 -41.81 11.24 14.04
N GLU A 460 -42.80 10.80 13.28
CA GLU A 460 -43.65 9.65 13.63
C GLU A 460 -42.91 8.31 13.60
N TRP A 461 -41.91 8.14 12.73
CA TRP A 461 -41.10 6.92 12.67
C TRP A 461 -40.06 6.83 13.80
N PHE A 462 -39.70 7.96 14.40
CA PHE A 462 -38.70 8.04 15.47
C PHE A 462 -39.30 8.15 16.88
N GLN A 463 -40.61 8.38 17.00
CA GLN A 463 -41.38 8.33 18.25
C GLN A 463 -41.91 6.91 18.46
#